data_AF-A0A9D2MVQ1-F1
#
_entry.id   AF-A0A9D2MVQ1-F1
#
_cell.length_a   1.000
_cell.length_b   1.000
_cell.length_c   1.000
_cell.angle_alpha   90.00
_cell.angle_beta   90.00
_cell.angle_gamma   90.00
#
_symmetry.space_group_name_H-M   'P 1'
#
loop_
_entity.id
_entity.type
_entity.pdbx_description
1 polymer ?
#
loop_
_entity_poly.entity_id
_entity_poly.type
_entity_poly.pdbx_seq_one_letter_code
_entity_poly.pdbx_strand_id
1 'polypeptide(L)'
;MEPQHSPRRSREKSRRWLLAVLPGAACVLFLLGLFPHLVPPANAQGRPDATPSSSSSAPVSSATEATAAPGISVEREPSPTPSPTPAETPWYLRLVNQDHPLPRDFTVELADIPGGRFDARAAEALSQMLSAMEAQGLSPVVCSSFRTWEDQETLHQNKIDRLLGEGYSPKEAATEASRWVVPAGASEHQLGLAVDLVSAGYQMLVEEQENTPEQQWLMENCATYGFILRYPKDKTDITGVGYEPWHYRYVGREAAQAIWEQGICLEEYEDMQ
;
A
#
# COMPACT_ATOMS: atom_id res chain seq x y z
N MET A 1 23.10 64.43 -9.78
CA MET A 1 22.79 65.21 -8.55
C MET A 1 21.40 64.82 -8.11
N GLU A 2 21.31 63.73 -7.34
CA GLU A 2 20.07 63.31 -6.66
C GLU A 2 20.08 63.85 -5.23
N PRO A 3 18.95 64.38 -4.71
CA PRO A 3 18.86 64.77 -3.31
C PRO A 3 18.42 63.57 -2.45
N GLN A 4 19.21 63.31 -1.41
CA GLN A 4 18.95 62.34 -0.36
C GLN A 4 17.69 62.72 0.44
N HIS A 5 16.78 61.77 0.62
CA HIS A 5 15.69 61.85 1.60
C HIS A 5 15.95 60.87 2.74
N SER A 6 16.26 61.43 3.91
CA SER A 6 16.41 60.70 5.18
C SER A 6 15.05 60.19 5.68
N PRO A 7 15.00 58.99 6.28
CA PRO A 7 13.73 58.39 6.70
C PRO A 7 13.26 58.89 8.06
N ARG A 8 11.97 59.25 8.17
CA ARG A 8 11.30 59.54 9.43
C ARG A 8 11.06 58.23 10.20
N ARG A 9 11.75 58.07 11.34
CA ARG A 9 11.44 57.07 12.37
C ARG A 9 10.06 57.35 12.97
N SER A 10 9.11 56.44 12.76
CA SER A 10 7.86 56.39 13.54
C SER A 10 8.07 55.50 14.77
N ARG A 11 7.61 55.97 15.91
CA ARG A 11 7.82 55.41 17.24
C ARG A 11 6.49 54.82 17.73
N GLU A 12 6.56 53.56 18.14
CA GLU A 12 5.69 52.81 19.07
C GLU A 12 4.17 52.74 18.83
N LYS A 13 3.68 51.49 18.75
CA LYS A 13 2.72 50.93 19.72
C LYS A 13 2.77 49.41 19.69
N SER A 14 3.61 48.84 20.55
CA SER A 14 3.60 47.42 20.92
C SER A 14 2.23 47.06 21.51
N ARG A 15 1.48 46.17 20.85
CA ARG A 15 0.30 45.52 21.44
C ARG A 15 0.66 44.05 21.69
N ARG A 16 1.24 43.82 22.88
CA ARG A 16 1.32 42.51 23.53
C ARG A 16 -0.11 42.03 23.79
N TRP A 17 -0.55 41.00 23.09
CA TRP A 17 -1.69 40.19 23.52
C TRP A 17 -1.15 39.08 24.41
N LEU A 18 -1.37 39.24 25.70
CA LEU A 18 -1.14 38.23 26.73
C LEU A 18 -2.45 37.48 26.96
N LEU A 19 -2.33 36.14 26.95
CA LEU A 19 -3.13 35.14 27.67
C LEU A 19 -4.55 34.81 27.14
N ALA A 20 -4.67 33.60 26.58
CA ALA A 20 -5.44 32.53 27.22
C ALA A 20 -4.92 31.16 26.74
N VAL A 21 -4.18 30.48 27.62
CA VAL A 21 -3.89 29.04 27.50
C VAL A 21 -5.15 28.32 27.98
N LEU A 22 -5.82 27.60 27.09
CA LEU A 22 -6.82 26.60 27.45
C LEU A 22 -6.21 25.21 27.19
N PRO A 23 -6.11 24.33 28.20
CA PRO A 23 -5.66 22.96 27.99
C PRO A 23 -6.87 22.14 27.51
N GLY A 24 -7.00 21.99 26.20
CA GLY A 24 -7.94 21.06 25.57
C GLY A 24 -7.24 19.79 25.12
N ALA A 25 -6.63 19.05 26.04
CA ALA A 25 -6.13 17.72 25.77
C ALA A 25 -7.32 16.75 25.68
N ALA A 26 -7.86 16.57 24.47
CA ALA A 26 -8.72 15.43 24.19
C ALA A 26 -7.82 14.22 23.94
N CYS A 27 -7.42 13.55 25.02
CA CYS A 27 -6.86 12.21 24.96
C CYS A 27 -7.91 11.25 24.37
N VAL A 28 -7.87 11.04 23.06
CA VAL A 28 -8.59 9.93 22.43
C VAL A 28 -7.80 8.66 22.73
N LEU A 29 -8.15 8.03 23.85
CA LEU A 29 -7.69 6.69 24.19
C LEU A 29 -8.27 5.70 23.18
N PHE A 30 -7.47 5.31 22.19
CA PHE A 30 -7.68 4.07 21.45
C PHE A 30 -7.42 2.90 22.42
N LEU A 31 -8.47 2.37 23.03
CA LEU A 31 -8.39 1.09 23.73
C LEU A 31 -8.43 -0.03 22.69
N LEU A 32 -7.25 -0.59 22.39
CA LEU A 32 -7.10 -1.85 21.68
C LEU A 32 -7.85 -2.95 22.46
N GLY A 33 -8.91 -3.47 21.86
CA GLY A 33 -9.64 -4.63 22.35
C GLY A 33 -8.77 -5.89 22.24
N LEU A 34 -8.59 -6.52 23.39
CA LEU A 34 -7.95 -7.81 23.64
C LEU A 34 -8.31 -8.92 22.64
N PHE A 35 -7.30 -9.50 21.99
CA PHE A 35 -7.34 -10.89 21.50
C PHE A 35 -6.52 -11.79 22.44
N PRO A 36 -7.12 -12.79 23.11
CA PRO A 36 -6.35 -13.79 23.80
C PRO A 36 -5.75 -14.78 22.78
N HIS A 37 -4.41 -14.85 22.75
CA HIS A 37 -3.66 -15.92 22.11
C HIS A 37 -4.04 -17.28 22.70
N LEU A 38 -4.54 -18.20 21.86
CA LEU A 38 -4.60 -19.63 22.18
C LEU A 38 -3.54 -20.36 21.35
N VAL A 39 -2.39 -20.61 21.98
CA VAL A 39 -1.39 -21.58 21.52
C VAL A 39 -1.65 -22.90 22.26
N PRO A 40 -1.99 -24.01 21.58
CA PRO A 40 -1.94 -25.32 22.20
C PRO A 40 -0.49 -25.86 22.23
N PRO A 41 -0.07 -26.51 23.33
CA PRO A 41 1.31 -26.96 23.51
C PRO A 41 1.63 -28.23 22.70
N ALA A 42 2.84 -28.25 22.15
CA ALA A 42 3.51 -29.45 21.66
C ALA A 42 3.80 -30.38 22.83
N ASN A 43 3.36 -31.63 22.74
CA ASN A 43 3.79 -32.69 23.66
C ASN A 43 4.65 -33.69 22.89
N ALA A 44 5.93 -33.72 23.26
CA ALA A 44 6.89 -34.72 22.87
C ALA A 44 6.76 -35.93 23.80
N GLN A 45 6.81 -37.14 23.24
CA GLN A 45 7.63 -38.28 23.71
C GLN A 45 7.24 -39.56 22.96
N GLY A 46 8.25 -40.29 22.45
CA GLY A 46 8.10 -41.67 21.99
C GLY A 46 8.96 -42.04 20.77
N ARG A 47 10.22 -42.37 21.00
CA ARG A 47 11.07 -43.27 20.17
C ARG A 47 11.56 -44.39 21.12
N PRO A 48 12.16 -45.51 20.66
CA PRO A 48 12.44 -45.93 19.28
C PRO A 48 12.07 -47.40 18.99
N ASP A 49 12.14 -47.85 17.73
CA ASP A 49 13.01 -48.99 17.37
C ASP A 49 13.01 -49.34 15.88
N ALA A 50 14.13 -49.96 15.50
CA ALA A 50 14.42 -50.79 14.32
C ALA A 50 14.96 -50.14 13.02
N THR A 51 16.15 -50.64 12.70
CA THR A 51 17.19 -50.38 11.70
C THR A 51 16.87 -50.86 10.25
N PRO A 52 17.77 -50.64 9.26
CA PRO A 52 17.41 -50.34 7.87
C PRO A 52 17.64 -51.49 6.86
N SER A 53 17.18 -51.28 5.62
CA SER A 53 17.68 -51.91 4.38
C SER A 53 17.21 -51.05 3.20
N SER A 54 18.07 -50.41 2.41
CA SER A 54 19.01 -50.91 1.37
C SER A 54 18.40 -50.84 -0.04
N SER A 55 19.26 -50.49 -1.00
CA SER A 55 19.13 -50.44 -2.48
C SER A 55 18.31 -49.28 -3.07
N SER A 56 18.84 -48.35 -3.88
CA SER A 56 19.75 -48.37 -5.06
C SER A 56 18.98 -48.30 -6.39
N SER A 57 19.55 -47.49 -7.30
CA SER A 57 19.30 -47.33 -8.74
C SER A 57 18.18 -46.40 -9.24
N ALA A 58 18.60 -45.23 -9.74
CA ALA A 58 18.09 -44.65 -11.00
C ALA A 58 18.79 -45.34 -12.19
N PRO A 59 18.65 -44.91 -13.47
CA PRO A 59 17.71 -43.99 -14.13
C PRO A 59 17.03 -44.65 -15.35
N VAL A 60 16.21 -43.96 -16.17
CA VAL A 60 16.44 -43.80 -17.63
C VAL A 60 15.56 -42.68 -18.22
N SER A 61 16.20 -41.84 -19.02
CA SER A 61 15.66 -40.86 -19.97
C SER A 61 15.22 -41.53 -21.28
N SER A 62 14.24 -40.98 -22.02
CA SER A 62 14.40 -40.70 -23.47
C SER A 62 13.16 -40.07 -24.10
N ALA A 63 13.45 -39.08 -24.93
CA ALA A 63 12.60 -38.33 -25.82
C ALA A 63 12.30 -39.05 -27.15
N THR A 64 11.29 -38.57 -27.89
CA THR A 64 11.17 -38.63 -29.36
C THR A 64 10.09 -37.62 -29.74
N GLU A 65 10.38 -36.40 -30.21
CA GLU A 65 10.91 -35.96 -31.52
C GLU A 65 10.09 -36.38 -32.75
N ALA A 66 9.76 -35.34 -33.51
CA ALA A 66 8.86 -35.26 -34.65
C ALA A 66 9.43 -35.85 -35.94
N THR A 67 8.55 -36.06 -36.93
CA THR A 67 8.94 -36.23 -38.33
C THR A 67 7.90 -35.56 -39.23
N ALA A 68 8.39 -34.67 -40.09
CA ALA A 68 7.64 -33.98 -41.14
C ALA A 68 8.07 -34.50 -42.53
N ALA A 69 7.15 -34.42 -43.49
CA ALA A 69 7.37 -34.65 -44.93
C ALA A 69 6.35 -33.80 -45.75
N PRO A 70 6.62 -33.48 -47.04
CA PRO A 70 6.57 -32.09 -47.50
C PRO A 70 5.50 -31.73 -48.56
N GLY A 71 5.24 -30.42 -48.68
CA GLY A 71 5.30 -29.66 -49.95
C GLY A 71 4.00 -29.41 -50.75
N ILE A 72 3.39 -28.22 -50.60
CA ILE A 72 2.65 -27.49 -51.65
C ILE A 72 2.86 -25.98 -51.43
N SER A 73 3.51 -25.30 -52.39
CA SER A 73 3.68 -23.85 -52.41
C SER A 73 2.47 -23.19 -53.07
N VAL A 74 1.66 -22.50 -52.28
CA VAL A 74 0.64 -21.56 -52.77
C VAL A 74 1.12 -20.15 -52.42
N GLU A 75 1.28 -19.33 -53.44
CA GLU A 75 1.60 -17.91 -53.36
C GLU A 75 0.44 -17.20 -52.64
N ARG A 76 0.65 -16.80 -51.37
CA ARG A 76 -0.34 -16.08 -50.57
C ARG A 76 -0.12 -14.58 -50.73
N GLU A 77 -1.18 -13.87 -51.09
CA GLU A 77 -1.25 -12.42 -50.95
C GLU A 77 -0.89 -11.99 -49.51
N PRO A 78 -0.25 -10.83 -49.32
CA PRO A 78 0.13 -10.37 -47.99
C PRO A 78 -1.12 -10.11 -47.15
N SER A 79 -1.29 -10.90 -46.10
CA SER A 79 -2.29 -10.64 -45.06
C SER A 79 -2.10 -9.23 -44.49
N PRO A 80 -3.19 -8.52 -44.16
CA PRO A 80 -3.10 -7.23 -43.48
C PRO A 80 -2.33 -7.42 -42.17
N THR A 81 -1.34 -6.57 -41.96
CA THR A 81 -0.60 -6.48 -40.69
C THR A 81 -1.62 -6.33 -39.56
N PRO A 82 -1.58 -7.17 -38.52
CA PRO A 82 -2.47 -6.96 -37.38
C PRO A 82 -2.13 -5.59 -36.78
N SER A 83 -3.13 -4.73 -36.65
CA SER A 83 -3.05 -3.53 -35.83
C SER A 83 -2.51 -3.91 -34.45
N PRO A 84 -1.64 -3.10 -33.81
CA PRO A 84 -1.14 -3.43 -32.49
C PRO A 84 -2.32 -3.55 -31.52
N THR A 85 -2.43 -4.71 -30.89
CA THR A 85 -3.29 -4.88 -29.71
C THR A 85 -2.87 -3.83 -28.68
N PRO A 86 -3.79 -3.09 -28.05
CA PRO A 86 -3.43 -2.20 -26.94
C PRO A 86 -2.64 -3.02 -25.91
N ALA A 87 -1.48 -2.52 -25.50
CA ALA A 87 -0.69 -3.17 -24.48
C ALA A 87 -1.57 -3.32 -23.22
N GLU A 88 -1.75 -4.54 -22.72
CA GLU A 88 -2.48 -4.77 -21.48
C GLU A 88 -1.76 -4.03 -20.35
N THR A 89 -2.49 -3.21 -19.59
CA THR A 89 -1.95 -2.54 -18.40
C THR A 89 -1.29 -3.57 -17.50
N PRO A 90 -0.01 -3.39 -17.12
CA PRO A 90 0.66 -4.28 -16.18
C PRO A 90 -0.17 -4.49 -14.91
N TRP A 91 -0.24 -5.73 -14.44
CA TRP A 91 -1.11 -6.10 -13.32
C TRP A 91 -0.88 -5.27 -12.04
N TYR A 92 0.35 -4.81 -11.81
CA TYR A 92 0.74 -4.00 -10.65
C TYR A 92 0.33 -2.52 -10.79
N LEU A 93 -0.01 -2.06 -12.00
CA LEU A 93 -0.50 -0.72 -12.28
C LEU A 93 -2.02 -0.59 -12.23
N ARG A 94 -2.75 -1.70 -12.05
CA ARG A 94 -4.21 -1.67 -11.94
C ARG A 94 -4.67 -0.60 -10.96
N LEU A 95 -5.36 0.41 -11.47
CA LEU A 95 -5.96 1.46 -10.67
C LEU A 95 -7.20 0.90 -9.95
N VAL A 96 -7.26 1.11 -8.64
CA VAL A 96 -8.40 0.76 -7.78
C VAL A 96 -8.72 1.98 -6.93
N ASN A 97 -9.93 2.51 -7.10
CA ASN A 97 -10.49 3.62 -6.33
C ASN A 97 -12.02 3.59 -6.44
N GLN A 98 -12.70 4.64 -5.99
CA GLN A 98 -14.17 4.70 -6.01
C GLN A 98 -14.77 4.66 -7.42
N ASP A 99 -14.04 5.15 -8.43
CA ASP A 99 -14.46 5.15 -9.84
C ASP A 99 -14.05 3.86 -10.57
N HIS A 100 -13.06 3.13 -10.03
CA HIS A 100 -12.53 1.89 -10.57
C HIS A 100 -12.58 0.75 -9.54
N PRO A 101 -13.78 0.32 -9.10
CA PRO A 101 -13.90 -0.72 -8.09
C PRO A 101 -13.50 -2.10 -8.62
N LEU A 102 -12.91 -2.90 -7.75
CA LEU A 102 -12.74 -4.33 -7.96
C LEU A 102 -14.12 -5.03 -8.04
N PRO A 103 -14.27 -6.03 -8.91
CA PRO A 103 -15.43 -6.89 -8.87
C PRO A 103 -15.43 -7.71 -7.57
N ARG A 104 -16.62 -8.04 -7.05
CA ARG A 104 -16.76 -8.74 -5.77
C ARG A 104 -16.08 -10.12 -5.74
N ASP A 105 -16.02 -10.78 -6.88
CA ASP A 105 -15.39 -12.08 -7.07
C ASP A 105 -13.88 -11.98 -7.42
N PHE A 106 -13.28 -10.79 -7.29
CA PHE A 106 -11.83 -10.64 -7.45
C PHE A 106 -11.07 -11.53 -6.46
N THR A 107 -10.07 -12.25 -6.99
CA THR A 107 -9.17 -13.07 -6.19
C THR A 107 -7.73 -12.80 -6.58
N VAL A 108 -6.83 -12.91 -5.61
CA VAL A 108 -5.39 -12.78 -5.78
C VAL A 108 -4.69 -13.92 -5.03
N GLU A 109 -3.61 -14.45 -5.61
CA GLU A 109 -2.75 -15.41 -4.93
C GLU A 109 -1.91 -14.67 -3.89
N LEU A 110 -1.94 -15.15 -2.65
CA LEU A 110 -1.37 -14.45 -1.51
C LEU A 110 -0.26 -15.28 -0.87
N ALA A 111 0.82 -14.60 -0.49
CA ALA A 111 1.89 -15.16 0.32
C ALA A 111 1.85 -14.55 1.73
N ASP A 112 2.33 -15.32 2.71
CA ASP A 112 2.47 -14.84 4.07
C ASP A 112 3.65 -13.87 4.19
N ILE A 113 3.43 -12.78 4.94
CA ILE A 113 4.45 -11.81 5.34
C ILE A 113 4.40 -11.63 6.86
N PRO A 114 5.45 -11.11 7.50
CA PRO A 114 5.36 -10.69 8.89
C PRO A 114 4.20 -9.68 9.07
N GLY A 115 3.21 -10.03 9.90
CA GLY A 115 2.06 -9.18 10.19
C GLY A 115 0.88 -9.27 9.20
N GLY A 116 0.90 -10.21 8.23
CA GLY A 116 -0.28 -10.43 7.39
C GLY A 116 -0.02 -11.21 6.10
N ARG A 117 -0.71 -10.81 5.03
CA ARG A 117 -0.65 -11.44 3.71
C ARG A 117 -0.55 -10.38 2.62
N PHE A 118 0.16 -10.69 1.55
CA PHE A 118 0.36 -9.79 0.41
C PHE A 118 0.29 -10.55 -0.90
N ASP A 119 0.08 -9.88 -2.03
CA ASP A 119 0.13 -10.52 -3.35
C ASP A 119 1.46 -11.27 -3.50
N ALA A 120 1.39 -12.57 -3.81
CA ALA A 120 2.56 -13.44 -3.89
C ALA A 120 3.61 -12.92 -4.87
N ARG A 121 3.20 -12.16 -5.89
CA ARG A 121 4.10 -11.56 -6.90
C ARG A 121 4.89 -10.37 -6.37
N ALA A 122 4.46 -9.74 -5.27
CA ALA A 122 5.08 -8.56 -4.68
C ALA A 122 5.56 -8.75 -3.23
N ALA A 123 5.23 -9.88 -2.59
CA ALA A 123 5.58 -10.17 -1.20
C ALA A 123 7.10 -10.13 -0.92
N GLU A 124 7.91 -10.59 -1.88
CA GLU A 124 9.37 -10.52 -1.79
C GLU A 124 9.87 -9.07 -1.79
N ALA A 125 9.27 -8.20 -2.61
CA ALA A 125 9.63 -6.78 -2.65
C ALA A 125 9.32 -6.08 -1.33
N LEU A 126 8.16 -6.38 -0.72
CA LEU A 126 7.80 -5.89 0.61
C LEU A 126 8.80 -6.40 1.66
N SER A 127 9.15 -7.67 1.62
CA SER A 127 10.09 -8.29 2.57
C SER A 127 11.47 -7.62 2.49
N GLN A 128 11.97 -7.37 1.28
CA GLN A 128 13.23 -6.64 1.07
C GLN A 128 13.18 -5.21 1.63
N MET A 129 12.07 -4.50 1.43
CA MET A 129 11.89 -3.14 1.96
C MET A 129 11.93 -3.14 3.49
N LEU A 130 11.17 -4.03 4.13
CA LEU A 130 11.13 -4.15 5.59
C LEU A 130 12.51 -4.54 6.17
N SER A 131 13.19 -5.52 5.58
CA SER A 131 14.53 -5.92 6.01
C SER A 131 15.56 -4.80 5.85
N ALA A 132 15.44 -3.96 4.81
CA ALA A 132 16.33 -2.82 4.63
C ALA A 132 16.12 -1.73 5.69
N MET A 133 14.88 -1.53 6.15
CA MET A 133 14.59 -0.66 7.29
C MET A 133 15.21 -1.21 8.58
N GLU A 134 14.98 -2.48 8.87
CA GLU A 134 15.52 -3.16 10.07
C GLU A 134 17.06 -3.15 10.09
N ALA A 135 17.70 -3.33 8.94
CA ALA A 135 19.17 -3.25 8.81
C ALA A 135 19.73 -1.86 9.17
N GLN A 136 18.90 -0.81 9.11
CA GLN A 136 19.25 0.56 9.53
C GLN A 136 18.84 0.85 10.97
N GLY A 137 18.39 -0.15 11.72
CA GLY A 137 17.97 -0.02 13.11
C GLY A 137 16.57 0.58 13.29
N LEU A 138 15.77 0.65 12.22
CA LEU A 138 14.36 1.06 12.28
C LEU A 138 13.48 -0.12 12.71
N SER A 139 12.26 0.16 13.14
CA SER A 139 11.32 -0.87 13.61
C SER A 139 9.94 -0.69 12.96
N PRO A 140 9.80 -0.99 11.66
CA PRO A 140 8.50 -0.95 10.98
C PRO A 140 7.58 -2.04 11.51
N VAL A 141 6.27 -1.74 11.55
CA VAL A 141 5.21 -2.68 11.88
C VAL A 141 4.17 -2.65 10.76
N VAL A 142 3.83 -3.83 10.24
CA VAL A 142 2.69 -4.00 9.34
C VAL A 142 1.42 -3.92 10.18
N CYS A 143 0.71 -2.80 10.08
CA CYS A 143 -0.57 -2.56 10.77
C CYS A 143 -1.72 -3.24 10.02
N SER A 144 -1.68 -3.18 8.69
CA SER A 144 -2.68 -3.76 7.80
C SER A 144 -2.06 -4.12 6.46
N SER A 145 -2.54 -5.19 5.83
CA SER A 145 -2.09 -5.67 4.51
C SER A 145 -3.31 -6.16 3.74
N PHE A 146 -3.33 -7.36 3.14
CA PHE A 146 -4.51 -7.85 2.44
C PHE A 146 -5.76 -7.82 3.33
N ARG A 147 -6.87 -7.28 2.79
CA ARG A 147 -8.20 -7.27 3.41
C ARG A 147 -9.20 -8.00 2.52
N THR A 148 -10.09 -8.77 3.13
CA THR A 148 -11.23 -9.33 2.40
C THR A 148 -12.27 -8.25 2.08
N TRP A 149 -13.27 -8.59 1.26
CA TRP A 149 -14.41 -7.71 1.02
C TRP A 149 -15.13 -7.37 2.32
N GLU A 150 -15.41 -8.40 3.12
CA GLU A 150 -16.14 -8.29 4.38
C GLU A 150 -15.37 -7.48 5.43
N ASP A 151 -14.04 -7.60 5.48
CA ASP A 151 -13.20 -6.76 6.35
C ASP A 151 -13.32 -5.28 5.96
N GLN A 152 -13.23 -4.98 4.67
CA GLN A 152 -13.33 -3.60 4.19
C GLN A 152 -14.71 -2.99 4.44
N GLU A 153 -15.77 -3.75 4.19
CA GLU A 153 -17.15 -3.33 4.43
C GLU A 153 -17.39 -3.04 5.91
N THR A 154 -16.86 -3.90 6.80
CA THR A 154 -16.90 -3.70 8.25
C THR A 154 -16.16 -2.43 8.67
N LEU A 155 -14.95 -2.20 8.16
CA LEU A 155 -14.16 -1.00 8.49
C LEU A 155 -14.85 0.30 8.03
N HIS A 156 -15.41 0.29 6.82
CA HIS A 156 -16.13 1.46 6.28
C HIS A 156 -17.38 1.76 7.11
N GLN A 157 -18.19 0.74 7.41
CA GLN A 157 -19.39 0.90 8.22
C GLN A 157 -19.05 1.40 9.64
N ASN A 158 -18.02 0.86 10.27
CA ASN A 158 -17.57 1.31 11.59
C ASN A 158 -17.17 2.80 11.59
N LYS A 159 -16.54 3.28 10.51
CA LYS A 159 -16.19 4.70 10.36
C LYS A 159 -17.43 5.58 10.20
N ILE A 160 -18.42 5.13 9.41
CA ILE A 160 -19.71 5.81 9.26
C ILE A 160 -20.42 5.92 10.62
N ASP A 161 -20.54 4.80 11.34
CA ASP A 161 -21.25 4.74 12.62
C ASP A 161 -20.61 5.65 13.67
N ARG A 162 -19.28 5.73 13.69
CA ARG A 162 -18.55 6.68 14.52
C ARG A 162 -18.90 8.13 14.19
N LEU A 163 -18.88 8.50 12.91
CA LEU A 163 -19.19 9.87 12.47
C LEU A 163 -20.66 10.24 12.77
N LEU A 164 -21.59 9.29 12.62
CA LEU A 164 -22.97 9.47 13.05
C LEU A 164 -23.05 9.75 14.57
N GLY A 165 -22.27 9.02 15.38
CA GLY A 165 -22.14 9.26 16.82
C GLY A 165 -21.53 10.63 17.17
N GLU A 166 -20.69 11.17 16.29
CA GLU A 166 -20.11 12.52 16.40
C GLU A 166 -21.08 13.62 15.92
N GLY A 167 -22.27 13.26 15.42
CA GLY A 167 -23.36 14.19 15.07
C GLY A 167 -23.46 14.56 13.59
N TYR A 168 -22.70 13.90 12.72
CA TYR A 168 -22.81 14.08 11.27
C TYR A 168 -24.16 13.56 10.75
N SER A 169 -24.71 14.17 9.71
CA SER A 169 -25.84 13.56 8.99
C SER A 169 -25.40 12.29 8.26
N PRO A 170 -26.31 11.35 7.93
CA PRO A 170 -25.94 10.12 7.21
C PRO A 170 -25.16 10.35 5.91
N LYS A 171 -25.52 11.39 5.14
CA LYS A 171 -24.83 11.71 3.89
C LYS A 171 -23.42 12.24 4.14
N GLU A 172 -23.26 13.12 5.12
CA GLU A 172 -21.95 13.68 5.46
C GLU A 172 -21.05 12.62 6.09
N ALA A 173 -21.58 11.76 6.96
CA ALA A 173 -20.85 10.65 7.56
C ALA A 173 -20.34 9.67 6.49
N ALA A 174 -21.18 9.30 5.52
CA ALA A 174 -20.74 8.43 4.41
C ALA A 174 -19.66 9.09 3.55
N THR A 175 -19.83 10.39 3.22
CA THR A 175 -18.86 11.14 2.41
C THR A 175 -17.51 11.26 3.13
N GLU A 176 -17.54 11.65 4.40
CA GLU A 176 -16.33 11.83 5.21
C GLU A 176 -15.66 10.49 5.54
N ALA A 177 -16.44 9.43 5.78
CA ALA A 177 -15.89 8.09 5.96
C ALA A 177 -15.10 7.65 4.74
N SER A 178 -15.65 7.81 3.54
CA SER A 178 -15.01 7.41 2.28
C SER A 178 -13.72 8.18 1.94
N ARG A 179 -13.44 9.31 2.62
CA ARG A 179 -12.16 10.01 2.49
C ARG A 179 -11.00 9.30 3.20
N TRP A 180 -11.28 8.42 4.15
CA TRP A 180 -10.28 7.75 4.99
C TRP A 180 -10.39 6.22 4.93
N VAL A 181 -11.60 5.72 4.77
CA VAL A 181 -11.86 4.29 4.62
C VAL A 181 -12.79 4.17 3.43
N VAL A 182 -12.23 3.88 2.26
CA VAL A 182 -13.02 3.70 1.04
C VAL A 182 -13.96 2.49 1.16
N PRO A 183 -15.11 2.49 0.46
CA PRO A 183 -16.03 1.34 0.46
C PRO A 183 -15.36 0.08 -0.11
N ALA A 184 -15.95 -1.09 0.21
CA ALA A 184 -15.49 -2.35 -0.35
C ALA A 184 -15.55 -2.34 -1.89
N GLY A 185 -14.52 -2.91 -2.52
CA GLY A 185 -14.26 -2.84 -3.95
C GLY A 185 -13.31 -1.69 -4.31
N ALA A 186 -13.32 -0.58 -3.59
CA ALA A 186 -12.47 0.58 -3.87
C ALA A 186 -11.13 0.57 -3.10
N SER A 187 -10.87 -0.44 -2.24
CA SER A 187 -9.67 -0.51 -1.41
C SER A 187 -8.54 -1.29 -2.08
N GLU A 188 -7.35 -0.69 -2.15
CA GLU A 188 -6.15 -1.34 -2.66
C GLU A 188 -5.66 -2.50 -1.77
N HIS A 189 -6.11 -2.58 -0.51
CA HIS A 189 -5.83 -3.74 0.34
C HIS A 189 -6.54 -5.00 -0.16
N GLN A 190 -7.70 -4.85 -0.82
CA GLN A 190 -8.38 -5.98 -1.45
C GLN A 190 -7.68 -6.43 -2.74
N LEU A 191 -6.90 -5.55 -3.38
CA LEU A 191 -6.01 -5.90 -4.49
C LEU A 191 -4.80 -6.72 -4.02
N GLY A 192 -4.47 -6.68 -2.72
CA GLY A 192 -3.29 -7.34 -2.15
C GLY A 192 -1.98 -6.60 -2.39
N LEU A 193 -2.04 -5.34 -2.86
CA LEU A 193 -0.87 -4.52 -3.19
C LEU A 193 -0.69 -3.29 -2.31
N ALA A 194 -1.53 -3.10 -1.31
CA ALA A 194 -1.39 -2.05 -0.32
C ALA A 194 -1.01 -2.59 1.06
N VAL A 195 -0.15 -1.86 1.75
CA VAL A 195 0.29 -2.13 3.11
C VAL A 195 0.28 -0.84 3.92
N ASP A 196 -0.29 -0.90 5.12
CA ASP A 196 -0.20 0.18 6.10
C ASP A 196 0.97 -0.12 7.04
N LEU A 197 2.00 0.72 6.99
CA LEU A 197 3.21 0.61 7.81
C LEU A 197 3.22 1.71 8.87
N VAL A 198 3.56 1.33 10.10
CA VAL A 198 3.67 2.25 11.24
C VAL A 198 4.98 2.02 12.00
N SER A 199 5.41 3.02 12.78
CA SER A 199 6.54 2.84 13.69
C SER A 199 6.14 1.98 14.88
N ALA A 200 7.00 1.04 15.32
CA ALA A 200 6.77 0.28 16.55
C ALA A 200 6.57 1.20 17.77
N GLY A 201 7.24 2.36 17.81
CA GLY A 201 7.13 3.36 18.87
C GLY A 201 5.92 4.29 18.75
N TYR A 202 5.22 4.28 17.62
CA TYR A 202 4.06 5.15 17.35
C TYR A 202 3.14 4.50 16.32
N GLN A 203 2.10 3.79 16.78
CA GLN A 203 1.23 2.96 15.91
C GLN A 203 -0.11 3.64 15.57
N MET A 204 -0.17 4.97 15.67
CA MET A 204 -1.38 5.72 15.33
C MET A 204 -1.44 5.98 13.82
N LEU A 205 -2.62 5.80 13.23
CA LEU A 205 -2.92 6.12 11.83
C LEU A 205 -3.43 7.57 11.73
N VAL A 206 -2.52 8.52 11.96
CA VAL A 206 -2.74 9.97 11.90
C VAL A 206 -1.54 10.65 11.24
N GLU A 207 -1.71 11.89 10.77
CA GLU A 207 -0.69 12.60 9.97
C GLU A 207 0.67 12.65 10.67
N GLU A 208 0.70 12.73 12.00
CA GLU A 208 1.92 12.80 12.80
C GLU A 208 2.83 11.57 12.64
N GLN A 209 2.31 10.46 12.11
CA GLN A 209 3.10 9.27 11.75
C GLN A 209 4.25 9.63 10.80
N GLU A 210 4.08 10.65 9.94
CA GLU A 210 5.13 11.13 9.03
C GLU A 210 6.41 11.56 9.74
N ASN A 211 6.32 11.97 11.01
CA ASN A 211 7.47 12.46 11.79
C ASN A 211 8.32 11.33 12.37
N THR A 212 7.89 10.07 12.22
CA THR A 212 8.67 8.93 12.70
C THR A 212 9.85 8.64 11.79
N PRO A 213 10.97 8.12 12.33
CA PRO A 213 12.12 7.70 11.52
C PRO A 213 11.73 6.69 10.44
N GLU A 214 10.80 5.78 10.73
CA GLU A 214 10.29 4.80 9.77
C GLU A 214 9.63 5.45 8.56
N GLN A 215 8.78 6.47 8.76
CA GLN A 215 8.12 7.12 7.62
C GLN A 215 9.04 8.02 6.82
N GLN A 216 9.94 8.75 7.48
CA GLN A 216 10.94 9.55 6.77
C GLN A 216 11.80 8.66 5.87
N TRP A 217 12.19 7.48 6.37
CA TRP A 217 12.90 6.50 5.55
C TRP A 217 12.07 6.00 4.37
N LEU A 218 10.81 5.63 4.60
CA LEU A 218 9.93 5.12 3.54
C LEU A 218 9.70 6.16 2.44
N MET A 219 9.42 7.42 2.79
CA MET A 219 9.20 8.51 1.81
C MET A 219 10.42 8.77 0.91
N GLU A 220 11.63 8.48 1.41
CA GLU A 220 12.87 8.63 0.65
C GLU A 220 13.26 7.35 -0.14
N ASN A 221 12.87 6.16 0.31
CA ASN A 221 13.46 4.90 -0.17
C ASN A 221 12.45 3.91 -0.78
N CYS A 222 11.15 4.04 -0.53
CA CYS A 222 10.15 3.02 -0.92
C CYS A 222 10.12 2.75 -2.43
N ALA A 223 10.38 3.76 -3.26
CA ALA A 223 10.42 3.65 -4.71
C ALA A 223 11.46 2.64 -5.21
N THR A 224 12.60 2.51 -4.52
CA THR A 224 13.66 1.52 -4.84
C THR A 224 13.15 0.08 -4.79
N TYR A 225 12.12 -0.16 -3.97
CA TYR A 225 11.48 -1.47 -3.79
C TYR A 225 10.20 -1.63 -4.61
N GLY A 226 9.78 -0.61 -5.36
CA GLY A 226 8.58 -0.62 -6.18
C GLY A 226 7.32 -0.17 -5.45
N PHE A 227 7.47 0.53 -4.32
CA PHE A 227 6.36 1.09 -3.55
C PHE A 227 6.29 2.61 -3.73
N ILE A 228 5.07 3.14 -3.62
CA ILE A 228 4.83 4.58 -3.57
C ILE A 228 4.08 4.93 -2.29
N LEU A 229 4.31 6.13 -1.76
CA LEU A 229 3.37 6.76 -0.83
C LEU A 229 2.10 7.07 -1.63
N ARG A 230 1.04 6.29 -1.40
CA ARG A 230 -0.11 6.26 -2.32
C ARG A 230 -0.99 7.51 -2.24
N TYR A 231 -1.11 8.06 -1.03
CA TYR A 231 -1.99 9.19 -0.73
C TYR A 231 -1.19 10.34 -0.09
N PRO A 232 -0.42 11.11 -0.89
CA PRO A 232 0.33 12.26 -0.41
C PRO A 232 -0.55 13.51 -0.21
N LYS A 233 -0.10 14.45 0.65
CA LYS A 233 -0.88 15.64 1.08
C LYS A 233 -1.39 16.50 -0.08
N ASP A 234 -0.58 16.65 -1.11
CA ASP A 234 -0.81 17.55 -2.25
C ASP A 234 -1.61 16.91 -3.39
N LYS A 235 -2.04 15.65 -3.24
CA LYS A 235 -2.82 14.91 -4.27
C LYS A 235 -4.20 14.47 -3.80
N THR A 236 -4.65 14.93 -2.64
CA THR A 236 -5.95 14.53 -2.05
C THR A 236 -7.16 14.85 -2.94
N ASP A 237 -7.09 15.92 -3.73
CA ASP A 237 -8.13 16.29 -4.69
C ASP A 237 -8.21 15.36 -5.92
N ILE A 238 -7.11 14.65 -6.22
CA ILE A 238 -7.01 13.71 -7.35
C ILE A 238 -7.32 12.29 -6.89
N THR A 239 -6.70 11.85 -5.78
CA THR A 239 -6.89 10.49 -5.25
C THR A 239 -8.26 10.29 -4.59
N GLY A 240 -8.89 11.39 -4.13
CA GLY A 240 -10.14 11.35 -3.37
C GLY A 240 -10.00 10.81 -1.94
N VAL A 241 -8.77 10.54 -1.49
CA VAL A 241 -8.43 10.01 -0.17
C VAL A 241 -7.59 11.05 0.57
N GLY A 242 -7.77 11.14 1.89
CA GLY A 242 -6.98 12.00 2.78
C GLY A 242 -5.49 11.63 2.77
N TYR A 243 -4.67 12.46 3.42
CA TYR A 243 -3.24 12.16 3.55
C TYR A 243 -3.03 10.97 4.49
N GLU A 244 -2.41 9.91 3.97
CA GLU A 244 -2.13 8.68 4.72
C GLU A 244 -0.64 8.34 4.65
N PRO A 245 0.21 8.93 5.51
CA PRO A 245 1.65 8.66 5.52
C PRO A 245 2.00 7.20 5.77
N TRP A 246 1.07 6.39 6.26
CA TRP A 246 1.26 4.96 6.51
C TRP A 246 0.98 4.08 5.28
N HIS A 247 0.28 4.57 4.25
CA HIS A 247 -0.26 3.72 3.19
C HIS A 247 0.67 3.65 1.97
N TYR A 248 1.24 2.47 1.73
CA TYR A 248 2.16 2.21 0.63
C TYR A 248 1.59 1.20 -0.37
N ARG A 249 1.66 1.54 -1.66
CA ARG A 249 1.13 0.75 -2.77
C ARG A 249 2.27 0.23 -3.65
N TYR A 250 2.29 -1.07 -3.93
CA TYR A 250 3.21 -1.66 -4.90
C TYR A 250 2.75 -1.37 -6.34
N VAL A 251 3.65 -0.81 -7.14
CA VAL A 251 3.44 -0.46 -8.57
C VAL A 251 4.62 -0.91 -9.45
N GLY A 252 5.54 -1.71 -8.91
CA GLY A 252 6.76 -2.09 -9.61
C GLY A 252 7.83 -0.97 -9.57
N ARG A 253 9.10 -1.37 -9.69
CA ARG A 253 10.24 -0.45 -9.46
C ARG A 253 10.31 0.71 -10.44
N GLU A 254 10.07 0.43 -11.72
CA GLU A 254 10.18 1.45 -12.77
C GLU A 254 9.11 2.53 -12.63
N ALA A 255 7.85 2.14 -12.44
CA ALA A 255 6.76 3.08 -12.21
C ALA A 255 6.91 3.81 -10.87
N ALA A 256 7.28 3.12 -9.79
CA ALA A 256 7.47 3.75 -8.50
C ALA A 256 8.56 4.83 -8.54
N GLN A 257 9.67 4.55 -9.22
CA GLN A 257 10.75 5.52 -9.41
C GLN A 257 10.26 6.73 -10.23
N ALA A 258 9.56 6.49 -11.34
CA ALA A 258 9.02 7.57 -12.18
C ALA A 258 8.00 8.45 -11.42
N ILE A 259 7.13 7.83 -10.62
CA ILE A 259 6.15 8.53 -9.78
C ILE A 259 6.85 9.40 -8.73
N TRP A 260 7.85 8.84 -8.06
CA TRP A 260 8.62 9.53 -7.03
C TRP A 260 9.43 10.71 -7.59
N GLU A 261 10.16 10.51 -8.70
CA GLU A 261 10.97 11.56 -9.34
C GLU A 261 10.15 12.74 -9.86
N GLN A 262 8.93 12.46 -10.33
CA GLN A 262 8.04 13.48 -10.88
C GLN A 262 7.13 14.13 -9.83
N GLY A 263 7.01 13.55 -8.64
CA GLY A 263 6.09 14.04 -7.61
C GLY A 263 4.62 13.96 -8.03
N ILE A 264 4.24 12.87 -8.69
CA ILE A 264 2.87 12.63 -9.17
C ILE A 264 2.19 11.52 -8.35
N CYS A 265 0.89 11.34 -8.51
CA CYS A 265 0.15 10.18 -7.98
C CYS A 265 -0.04 9.08 -9.04
N LEU A 266 -0.57 7.93 -8.65
CA LEU A 266 -0.79 6.80 -9.57
C LEU A 266 -1.79 7.15 -10.67
N GLU A 267 -2.85 7.91 -10.35
CA GLU A 267 -3.84 8.38 -11.32
C GLU A 267 -3.17 9.21 -12.44
N GLU A 268 -2.35 10.19 -12.06
CA GLU A 268 -1.61 11.01 -13.03
C GLU A 268 -0.63 10.17 -13.86
N TYR A 269 0.01 9.16 -13.26
CA TYR A 269 0.94 8.28 -13.98
C TYR A 269 0.24 7.41 -15.02
N GLU A 270 -0.94 6.87 -14.71
CA GLU A 270 -1.75 6.07 -15.65
C GLU A 270 -2.30 6.92 -16.80
N ASP A 271 -2.70 8.17 -16.53
CA ASP A 271 -3.18 9.11 -17.56
C ASP A 271 -2.10 9.51 -18.58
N MET A 272 -0.83 9.27 -18.28
CA MET A 272 0.32 9.59 -19.13
C MET A 272 0.75 8.47 -20.08
N GLN A 273 0.19 7.25 -19.96
CA GLN A 273 0.53 6.08 -20.77
C GLN A 273 -0.29 6.01 -22.07
#